data_AF-A0A0M6WQL8-F1
#
_entry.id   AF-A0A0M6WQL8-F1
#
_cell.length_a   1.000
_cell.length_b   1.000
_cell.length_c   1.000
_cell.angle_alpha   90.00
_cell.angle_beta   90.00
_cell.angle_gamma   90.00
#
_symmetry.space_group_name_H-M   'P 1'
#
loop_
_entity.id
_entity.type
_entity.pdbx_description
1 polymer ?
#
loop_
_entity_poly.entity_id
_entity_poly.type
_entity_poly.pdbx_seq_one_letter_code
_entity_poly.pdbx_strand_id
1 'polypeptide(L)'
;MKKDSVKYIVLIVFSLATLVLLILNAVFDFNVFWTVNISDGIEIFVLIFVSYFLVDRQNEKDRKKEKINALINKVQLRLLDADLVKVDTEENRKITRIKVTSISNLLEIIKDNMDNKNNIDNIVTKMDNLSVLIMDHIEDEDYIRKTNSHIIRTVIDIDTKLEKIKFDIN
;
A
#
# COMPACT_ATOMS: atom_id res chain seq x y z
N MET A 1 8.15 -24.07 1.81
CA MET A 1 6.87 -24.12 1.07
C MET A 1 6.35 -22.70 0.93
N LYS A 2 6.00 -22.23 -0.28
CA LYS A 2 5.40 -20.89 -0.44
C LYS A 2 4.11 -20.82 0.40
N LYS A 3 3.87 -19.71 1.09
CA LYS A 3 2.70 -19.50 1.96
C LYS A 3 1.38 -19.85 1.25
N ASP A 4 1.33 -19.64 -0.06
CA ASP A 4 0.17 -19.96 -0.89
C ASP A 4 -0.04 -21.46 -1.06
N SER A 5 1.03 -22.26 -1.14
CA SER A 5 0.95 -23.73 -1.27
C SER A 5 0.27 -24.38 -0.06
N VAL A 6 0.47 -23.85 1.15
CA VAL A 6 -0.17 -24.36 2.37
C VAL A 6 -1.67 -24.08 2.33
N LYS A 7 -2.09 -22.89 1.88
CA LYS A 7 -3.51 -22.52 1.77
C LYS A 7 -4.28 -23.45 0.82
N TYR A 8 -3.70 -23.73 -0.36
CA TYR A 8 -4.32 -24.64 -1.32
C TYR A 8 -4.42 -26.07 -0.79
N ILE A 9 -3.41 -26.55 -0.05
CA ILE A 9 -3.46 -27.87 0.60
C ILE A 9 -4.60 -27.95 1.62
N VAL A 10 -4.75 -26.94 2.48
CA VAL A 10 -5.85 -26.90 3.47
C VAL A 10 -7.21 -26.92 2.78
N LEU A 11 -7.37 -26.13 1.72
CA LEU A 11 -8.62 -26.05 0.97
C LEU A 11 -8.96 -27.38 0.29
N ILE A 12 -7.96 -28.04 -0.32
CA ILE A 12 -8.11 -29.37 -0.94
C ILE A 12 -8.49 -30.42 0.11
N VAL A 13 -7.82 -30.45 1.27
CA VAL A 13 -8.08 -31.42 2.33
C VAL A 13 -9.49 -31.27 2.91
N PHE A 14 -9.94 -30.04 3.20
CA PHE A 14 -11.30 -29.79 3.66
C PHE A 14 -12.35 -30.12 2.59
N SER A 15 -12.04 -29.84 1.32
CA SER A 15 -12.91 -30.18 0.20
C SER A 15 -13.06 -31.69 0.02
N LEU A 16 -11.97 -32.45 0.15
CA LEU A 16 -11.99 -33.91 0.11
C LEU A 16 -12.72 -34.50 1.32
N ALA A 17 -12.51 -33.97 2.52
CA ALA A 17 -13.18 -34.44 3.72
C ALA A 17 -14.71 -34.26 3.63
N THR A 18 -15.17 -33.10 3.16
CA THR A 18 -16.61 -32.84 2.94
C THR A 18 -17.20 -33.72 1.84
N LEU A 19 -16.48 -33.94 0.74
CA LEU A 19 -16.89 -34.85 -0.33
C LEU A 19 -17.03 -36.30 0.18
N VAL A 20 -16.05 -36.79 0.94
CA VAL A 20 -16.08 -38.15 1.53
C VAL A 20 -17.24 -38.30 2.50
N LEU A 21 -17.50 -37.29 3.34
CA LEU A 21 -18.64 -37.29 4.26
C LEU A 21 -19.98 -37.33 3.50
N LEU A 22 -20.12 -36.59 2.40
CA LEU A 22 -21.31 -36.64 1.53
C LEU A 22 -21.51 -38.03 0.91
N ILE A 23 -20.44 -38.65 0.39
CA ILE A 23 -20.50 -39.99 -0.19
C ILE A 23 -20.87 -41.03 0.87
N LEU A 24 -20.25 -40.97 2.06
CA LEU A 24 -20.57 -41.87 3.16
C LEU A 24 -22.03 -41.74 3.60
N ASN A 25 -22.57 -40.52 3.65
CA ASN A 25 -23.96 -40.28 4.00
C ASN A 25 -24.95 -40.77 2.92
N ALA A 26 -24.55 -40.73 1.63
CA ALA A 26 -25.38 -41.21 0.53
C ALA A 26 -25.37 -42.74 0.36
N VAL A 27 -24.26 -43.41 0.71
CA VAL A 27 -24.07 -44.86 0.53
C VAL A 27 -24.49 -45.66 1.76
N PHE A 28 -24.32 -45.11 2.96
CA PHE A 28 -24.63 -45.80 4.21
C PHE A 28 -25.83 -45.15 4.88
N ASP A 29 -26.80 -45.99 5.26
CA ASP A 29 -28.05 -45.60 5.93
C ASP A 29 -27.79 -45.29 7.42
N PHE A 30 -26.91 -44.33 7.69
CA PHE A 30 -26.60 -43.84 9.03
C PHE A 30 -27.79 -42.98 9.51
N ASN A 31 -28.84 -43.63 9.99
CA ASN A 31 -30.11 -43.07 10.47
C ASN A 31 -30.01 -42.00 11.59
N VAL A 32 -28.82 -41.55 12.00
CA VAL A 32 -28.63 -40.66 13.16
C VAL A 32 -27.70 -39.47 12.89
N PHE A 33 -26.78 -39.51 11.92
CA PHE A 33 -25.74 -38.47 11.83
C PHE A 33 -26.08 -37.28 10.90
N TRP A 34 -26.98 -37.45 9.93
CA TRP A 34 -27.34 -36.37 9.00
C TRP A 34 -28.79 -36.47 8.52
N THR A 35 -29.72 -35.79 9.19
CA THR A 35 -30.97 -35.31 8.57
C THR A 35 -30.72 -34.08 7.68
N VAL A 36 -29.47 -33.89 7.26
CA VAL A 36 -29.03 -32.74 6.46
C VAL A 36 -29.13 -33.15 5.01
N ASN A 37 -29.84 -32.35 4.25
CA ASN A 37 -30.08 -32.62 2.86
C ASN A 37 -28.75 -32.48 2.09
N ILE A 38 -28.52 -33.27 1.05
CA ILE A 38 -27.32 -33.16 0.21
C ILE A 38 -27.14 -31.71 -0.29
N SER A 39 -28.26 -31.01 -0.51
CA SER A 39 -28.31 -29.58 -0.82
C SER A 39 -27.57 -28.70 0.19
N ASP A 40 -27.75 -28.94 1.49
CA ASP A 40 -27.14 -28.14 2.56
C ASP A 40 -25.62 -28.34 2.60
N GLY A 41 -25.16 -29.58 2.33
CA GLY A 41 -23.73 -29.88 2.24
C GLY A 41 -23.05 -29.22 1.04
N ILE A 42 -23.74 -29.17 -0.11
CA ILE A 42 -23.26 -28.44 -1.30
C ILE A 42 -23.23 -26.93 -1.01
N GLU A 43 -24.24 -26.40 -0.33
CA GLU A 43 -24.31 -24.98 0.03
C GLU A 43 -23.13 -24.57 0.93
N ILE A 44 -22.85 -25.34 1.99
CA ILE A 44 -21.69 -25.09 2.88
C ILE A 44 -20.37 -25.13 2.08
N PHE A 45 -20.22 -26.08 1.16
CA PHE A 45 -19.03 -26.19 0.33
C PHE A 45 -18.83 -24.94 -0.55
N VAL A 46 -19.90 -24.50 -1.23
CA VAL A 46 -19.88 -23.29 -2.06
C VAL A 46 -19.58 -22.05 -1.21
N LEU A 47 -20.18 -21.93 -0.02
CA LEU A 47 -19.94 -20.80 0.89
C LEU A 47 -18.49 -20.75 1.37
N ILE A 48 -17.88 -21.88 1.71
CA ILE A 48 -16.46 -21.95 2.11
C ILE A 48 -15.57 -21.50 0.94
N PHE A 49 -15.84 -21.99 -0.27
CA PHE A 49 -15.05 -21.66 -1.45
C PHE A 49 -15.17 -20.18 -1.83
N VAL A 50 -16.39 -19.65 -1.87
CA VAL A 50 -16.66 -18.23 -2.17
C VAL A 50 -16.05 -17.34 -1.10
N SER A 51 -16.23 -17.67 0.18
CA SER A 51 -15.65 -16.91 1.30
C SER A 51 -14.13 -16.86 1.22
N TYR A 52 -13.47 -18.00 0.94
CA TYR A 52 -12.02 -18.03 0.76
C TYR A 52 -11.56 -17.08 -0.35
N PHE A 53 -12.19 -17.15 -1.53
CA PHE A 53 -11.77 -16.33 -2.68
C PHE A 53 -12.03 -14.83 -2.44
N LEU A 54 -13.17 -14.49 -1.82
CA LEU A 54 -13.48 -13.12 -1.46
C LEU A 54 -12.49 -12.56 -0.43
N VAL A 55 -12.20 -13.33 0.61
CA VAL A 55 -11.26 -12.94 1.68
C VAL A 55 -9.83 -12.80 1.15
N ASP A 56 -9.36 -13.72 0.30
CA ASP A 56 -8.00 -13.64 -0.24
C ASP A 56 -7.83 -12.43 -1.17
N ARG A 57 -8.83 -12.16 -2.02
CA ARG A 57 -8.85 -10.97 -2.87
C ARG A 57 -8.93 -9.67 -2.07
N GLN A 58 -9.69 -9.65 -0.97
CA GLN A 58 -9.77 -8.50 -0.08
C GLN A 58 -8.43 -8.27 0.63
N ASN A 59 -7.84 -9.32 1.20
CA ASN A 59 -6.53 -9.26 1.84
C ASN A 59 -5.42 -8.77 0.91
N GLU A 60 -5.45 -9.16 -0.37
CA GLU A 60 -4.47 -8.67 -1.34
C GLU A 60 -4.60 -7.16 -1.58
N LYS A 61 -5.83 -6.66 -1.72
CA LYS A 61 -6.09 -5.22 -1.83
C LYS A 61 -5.63 -4.48 -0.58
N ASP A 62 -5.99 -4.96 0.60
CA ASP A 62 -5.66 -4.33 1.87
C ASP A 62 -4.13 -4.28 2.07
N ARG A 63 -3.43 -5.37 1.74
CA ARG A 63 -1.96 -5.40 1.75
C ARG A 63 -1.33 -4.40 0.77
N LYS A 64 -1.92 -4.19 -0.40
CA LYS A 64 -1.45 -3.16 -1.35
C LYS A 64 -1.63 -1.76 -0.77
N LYS A 65 -2.79 -1.48 -0.17
CA LYS A 65 -3.09 -0.22 0.52
C LYS A 65 -2.11 0.05 1.66
N GLU A 66 -1.87 -0.95 2.52
CA GLU A 66 -0.90 -0.85 3.63
C GLU A 66 0.51 -0.49 3.15
N LYS A 67 0.99 -1.13 2.07
CA LYS A 67 2.31 -0.84 1.49
C LYS A 67 2.39 0.59 0.95
N ILE A 68 1.34 1.06 0.28
CA ILE A 68 1.27 2.44 -0.20
C ILE A 68 1.29 3.41 0.98
N ASN A 69 0.48 3.18 2.01
CA ASN A 69 0.46 4.01 3.22
C ASN A 69 1.83 4.03 3.93
N ALA A 70 2.53 2.89 3.97
CA ALA A 70 3.89 2.84 4.52
C ALA A 70 4.90 3.67 3.71
N LEU A 71 4.79 3.66 2.38
CA LEU A 71 5.61 4.50 1.51
C LEU A 71 5.28 5.99 1.69
N ILE A 72 4.00 6.34 1.79
CA ILE A 72 3.57 7.72 2.06
C ILE A 72 4.15 8.20 3.40
N ASN A 73 4.02 7.42 4.46
CA ASN A 73 4.59 7.75 5.77
C ASN A 73 6.11 7.98 5.70
N LYS A 74 6.82 7.18 4.89
CA LYS A 74 8.26 7.35 4.66
C LYS A 74 8.59 8.67 3.95
N VAL A 75 7.75 9.09 3.02
CA VAL A 75 7.86 10.39 2.35
C VAL A 75 7.58 11.53 3.33
N GLN A 76 6.48 11.48 4.07
CA GLN A 76 6.11 12.50 5.06
C GLN A 76 7.20 12.70 6.11
N LEU A 77 7.76 11.61 6.65
CA LEU A 77 8.84 11.67 7.63
C LEU A 77 10.09 12.40 7.10
N ARG A 78 10.39 12.25 5.80
CA ARG A 78 11.53 12.92 5.16
C ARG A 78 11.23 14.36 4.79
N LEU A 79 10.00 14.64 4.37
CA LEU A 79 9.53 15.99 4.03
C LEU A 79 9.48 16.89 5.25
N LEU A 80 9.00 16.38 6.37
CA LEU A 80 8.86 17.13 7.62
C LEU A 80 10.14 17.14 8.46
N ASP A 81 11.25 16.66 7.91
CA ASP A 81 12.57 16.79 8.53
C ASP A 81 12.95 18.28 8.59
N ALA A 82 13.26 18.77 9.79
CA ALA A 82 13.69 20.15 10.00
C ALA A 82 14.97 20.48 9.21
N ASP A 83 15.82 19.47 8.97
CA ASP A 83 17.03 19.57 8.15
C ASP A 83 16.79 19.06 6.71
N LEU A 84 15.57 19.16 6.18
CA LEU A 84 15.28 18.79 4.79
C LEU A 84 16.15 19.58 3.81
N VAL A 85 16.27 20.88 4.01
CA VAL A 85 17.06 21.79 3.16
C VAL A 85 18.10 22.51 4.01
N LYS A 86 19.34 22.02 3.94
CA LYS A 86 20.49 22.59 4.64
C LYS A 86 21.67 22.73 3.67
N VAL A 87 22.19 23.95 3.52
CA VAL A 87 23.13 24.31 2.43
C VAL A 87 24.39 25.08 2.88
N ASP A 88 24.61 25.15 4.20
CA ASP A 88 25.74 25.80 4.88
C ASP A 88 27.11 25.19 4.53
N THR A 89 27.16 23.87 4.29
CA THR A 89 28.38 23.16 3.91
C THR A 89 28.19 22.37 2.61
N GLU A 90 29.28 22.06 1.91
CA GLU A 90 29.24 21.21 0.71
C GLU A 90 28.64 19.82 1.00
N GLU A 91 28.95 19.26 2.16
CA GLU A 91 28.39 17.99 2.62
C GLU A 91 26.87 18.09 2.81
N ASN A 92 26.40 19.15 3.47
CA ASN A 92 24.96 19.37 3.68
C ASN A 92 24.22 19.60 2.35
N ARG A 93 24.84 20.26 1.37
CA ARG A 93 24.29 20.37 0.01
C ARG A 93 24.15 19.00 -0.65
N LYS A 94 25.14 18.12 -0.55
CA LYS A 94 25.07 16.74 -1.07
C LYS A 94 23.95 15.94 -0.38
N ILE A 95 23.85 16.04 0.94
CA ILE A 95 22.79 15.39 1.73
C ILE A 95 21.41 15.89 1.29
N THR A 96 21.24 17.20 1.15
CA THR A 96 19.99 17.83 0.69
C THR A 96 19.59 17.30 -0.69
N ARG A 97 20.51 17.23 -1.66
CA ARG A 97 20.24 16.62 -2.98
C ARG A 97 19.76 15.19 -2.85
N ILE A 98 20.42 14.37 -2.03
CA ILE A 98 20.04 12.97 -1.81
C ILE A 98 18.64 12.87 -1.20
N LYS A 99 18.32 13.68 -0.18
CA LYS A 99 17.00 13.70 0.46
C LYS A 99 15.90 14.03 -0.55
N VAL A 100 16.06 15.13 -1.29
CA VAL A 100 15.10 15.61 -2.30
C VAL A 100 14.87 14.55 -3.39
N THR A 101 15.95 14.05 -4.00
CA THR A 101 15.85 13.00 -5.03
C THR A 101 15.18 11.74 -4.49
N SER A 102 15.48 11.35 -3.24
CA SER A 102 14.89 10.15 -2.66
C SER A 102 13.39 10.31 -2.39
N ILE A 103 12.91 11.53 -2.08
CA ILE A 103 11.48 11.83 -1.97
C ILE A 103 10.81 11.71 -3.34
N SER A 104 11.36 12.34 -4.39
CA SER A 104 10.83 12.23 -5.76
C SER A 104 10.71 10.78 -6.21
N ASN A 105 11.74 9.97 -6.00
CA ASN A 105 11.72 8.55 -6.36
C ASN A 105 10.65 7.76 -5.61
N LEU A 106 10.42 8.05 -4.32
CA LEU A 106 9.35 7.40 -3.57
C LEU A 106 7.96 7.80 -4.08
N LEU A 107 7.76 9.06 -4.43
CA LEU A 107 6.50 9.54 -5.00
C LEU A 107 6.20 8.89 -6.36
N GLU A 108 7.21 8.67 -7.20
CA GLU A 108 7.04 7.95 -8.46
C GLU A 108 6.66 6.47 -8.22
N ILE A 109 7.31 5.78 -7.29
CA ILE A 109 6.92 4.41 -6.91
C ILE A 109 5.47 4.37 -6.42
N ILE A 110 5.06 5.34 -5.60
CA ILE A 110 3.68 5.44 -5.10
C ILE A 110 2.72 5.63 -6.28
N LYS A 111 3.04 6.54 -7.21
CA LYS A 111 2.24 6.84 -8.40
C LYS A 111 2.06 5.62 -9.31
N ASP A 112 3.11 4.86 -9.55
CA ASP A 112 3.05 3.67 -10.39
C ASP A 112 2.18 2.56 -9.79
N ASN A 113 2.02 2.56 -8.46
CA ASN A 113 1.26 1.54 -7.74
C ASN A 113 -0.16 1.99 -7.34
N MET A 114 -0.53 3.25 -7.54
CA MET A 114 -1.90 3.73 -7.29
C MET A 114 -2.82 3.53 -8.48
N ASP A 115 -4.06 3.18 -8.19
CA ASP A 115 -5.09 3.01 -9.21
C ASP A 115 -5.60 4.39 -9.72
N ASN A 116 -5.64 5.42 -8.85
CA ASN A 116 -5.99 6.80 -9.21
C ASN A 116 -4.76 7.71 -9.29
N LYS A 117 -4.21 7.86 -10.50
CA LYS A 117 -2.98 8.63 -10.76
C LYS A 117 -3.16 10.15 -10.66
N ASN A 118 -4.35 10.67 -10.91
CA ASN A 118 -4.60 12.12 -10.93
C ASN A 118 -4.32 12.79 -9.57
N ASN A 119 -4.61 12.09 -8.47
CA ASN A 119 -4.41 12.63 -7.12
C ASN A 119 -2.92 12.78 -6.77
N ILE A 120 -2.10 11.80 -7.16
CA ILE A 120 -0.66 11.76 -6.89
C ILE A 120 0.14 12.56 -7.92
N ASP A 121 -0.32 12.68 -9.17
CA ASP A 121 0.34 13.47 -10.22
C ASP A 121 0.56 14.93 -9.81
N ASN A 122 -0.47 15.56 -9.22
CA ASN A 122 -0.35 16.94 -8.73
C ASN A 122 0.75 17.07 -7.65
N ILE A 123 0.88 16.05 -6.80
CA ILE A 123 1.89 16.02 -5.73
C ILE A 123 3.28 15.85 -6.34
N VAL A 124 3.43 14.92 -7.29
CA VAL A 124 4.69 14.70 -8.02
C VAL A 124 5.14 15.99 -8.70
N THR A 125 4.27 16.67 -9.45
CA THR A 125 4.60 17.95 -10.09
C THR A 125 5.03 19.03 -9.09
N LYS A 126 4.39 19.10 -7.92
CA LYS A 126 4.80 20.05 -6.87
C LYS A 126 6.16 19.71 -6.27
N MET A 127 6.42 18.42 -6.06
CA MET A 127 7.73 17.95 -5.60
C MET A 127 8.82 18.23 -6.64
N ASP A 128 8.52 18.04 -7.92
CA ASP A 128 9.48 18.34 -9.01
C ASP A 128 9.81 19.83 -9.06
N ASN A 129 8.81 20.70 -8.97
CA ASN A 129 9.03 22.14 -8.91
C ASN A 129 9.87 22.55 -7.69
N LEU A 130 9.59 21.93 -6.53
CA LEU A 130 10.38 22.15 -5.31
C LEU A 130 11.82 21.65 -5.49
N SER A 131 11.99 20.49 -6.11
CA SER A 131 13.29 19.90 -6.42
C SER A 131 14.11 20.82 -7.32
N VAL A 132 13.51 21.35 -8.39
CA VAL A 132 14.17 22.31 -9.29
C VAL A 132 14.59 23.57 -8.53
N LEU A 133 13.69 24.17 -7.76
CA LEU A 133 14.00 25.37 -6.96
C LEU A 133 15.18 25.16 -6.01
N ILE A 134 15.23 24.00 -5.34
CA ILE A 134 16.32 23.67 -4.42
C ILE A 134 17.60 23.39 -5.20
N MET A 135 17.55 22.56 -6.25
CA MET A 135 18.73 22.10 -7.00
C MET A 135 19.43 23.23 -7.75
N ASP A 136 18.67 24.11 -8.41
CA ASP A 136 19.20 25.22 -9.21
C ASP A 136 19.88 26.29 -8.35
N HIS A 137 19.49 26.39 -7.08
CA HIS A 137 19.96 27.43 -6.16
C HIS A 137 20.66 26.86 -4.92
N ILE A 138 21.01 25.58 -4.93
CA ILE A 138 21.60 24.91 -3.76
C ILE A 138 22.97 25.49 -3.37
N GLU A 139 23.62 26.20 -4.29
CA GLU A 139 24.89 26.85 -4.03
C GLU A 139 24.74 28.26 -3.43
N ASP A 140 23.57 28.87 -3.60
CA ASP A 140 23.21 30.21 -3.10
C ASP A 140 22.42 30.07 -1.79
N GLU A 141 23.16 30.08 -0.68
CA GLU A 141 22.58 29.98 0.67
C GLU A 141 21.62 31.13 0.98
N ASP A 142 21.93 32.34 0.51
CA ASP A 142 21.09 33.51 0.76
C ASP A 142 19.76 33.41 0.02
N TYR A 143 19.75 32.88 -1.21
CA TYR A 143 18.53 32.60 -1.95
C TYR A 143 17.69 31.54 -1.25
N ILE A 144 18.28 30.41 -0.85
CA ILE A 144 17.56 29.33 -0.15
C ILE A 144 16.98 29.84 1.17
N ARG A 145 17.73 30.65 1.91
CA ARG A 145 17.26 31.26 3.17
C ARG A 145 16.08 32.21 2.94
N LYS A 146 16.13 33.05 1.91
CA LYS A 146 15.03 33.97 1.55
C LYS A 146 13.78 33.23 1.07
N THR A 147 13.96 32.10 0.38
CA THR A 147 12.86 31.29 -0.17
C THR A 147 12.37 30.20 0.79
N ASN A 148 12.97 30.06 1.98
CA ASN A 148 12.64 29.02 2.95
C ASN A 148 11.15 28.98 3.34
N SER A 149 10.50 30.15 3.46
CA SER A 149 9.06 30.21 3.74
C SER A 149 8.21 29.57 2.63
N HIS A 150 8.63 29.73 1.36
CA HIS A 150 7.98 29.10 0.21
C HIS A 150 8.24 27.60 0.16
N ILE A 151 9.46 27.17 0.48
CA ILE A 151 9.83 25.75 0.61
C ILE A 151 8.94 25.08 1.66
N ILE A 152 8.90 25.63 2.88
CA ILE A 152 8.07 25.10 3.98
C ILE A 152 6.60 25.05 3.59
N ARG A 153 6.06 26.10 2.97
CA ARG A 153 4.66 26.12 2.52
C ARG A 153 4.38 24.99 1.52
N THR A 154 5.30 24.76 0.59
CA THR A 154 5.16 23.71 -0.44
C THR A 154 5.25 22.32 0.19
N VAL A 155 6.17 22.12 1.14
CA VAL A 155 6.31 20.89 1.93
C VAL A 155 5.02 20.58 2.69
N ILE A 156 4.43 21.56 3.40
CA ILE A 156 3.18 21.38 4.15
C ILE A 156 2.01 21.05 3.21
N ASP A 157 1.93 21.70 2.05
CA ASP A 157 0.87 21.40 1.07
C ASP A 157 1.01 19.98 0.50
N ILE A 158 2.23 19.53 0.19
CA ILE A 158 2.50 18.16 -0.23
C ILE A 158 2.08 17.18 0.88
N ASP A 159 2.52 17.41 2.12
CA ASP A 159 2.19 16.57 3.27
C ASP A 159 0.66 16.46 3.49
N THR A 160 -0.04 17.59 3.47
CA THR A 160 -1.51 17.63 3.64
C THR A 160 -2.22 16.81 2.55
N LYS A 161 -1.75 16.90 1.31
CA LYS A 161 -2.30 16.13 0.19
C LYS A 161 -1.98 14.64 0.28
N LEU A 162 -0.79 14.29 0.75
CA LEU A 162 -0.42 12.91 1.03
C LEU A 162 -1.30 12.31 2.13
N GLU A 163 -1.63 13.08 3.15
CA GLU A 163 -2.57 12.66 4.20
C GLU A 163 -3.97 12.43 3.64
N LYS A 164 -4.46 13.31 2.77
CA LYS A 164 -5.73 13.11 2.05
C LYS A 164 -5.73 11.80 1.25
N ILE A 165 -4.64 11.50 0.56
CA ILE A 165 -4.50 10.25 -0.19
C ILE A 165 -4.57 9.03 0.75
N LYS A 166 -3.97 9.08 1.94
CA LYS A 166 -4.10 8.00 2.94
C LYS A 166 -5.55 7.77 3.35
N PHE A 167 -6.33 8.86 3.52
CA PHE A 167 -7.77 8.75 3.76
C PHE A 167 -8.54 8.15 2.59
N ASP A 168 -8.25 8.57 1.36
CA ASP A 168 -8.95 8.09 0.15
C ASP A 168 -8.61 6.63 -0.20
N ILE A 169 -7.47 6.13 0.26
CA ILE A 169 -7.01 4.75 0.02
C ILE A 169 -7.58 3.76 1.04
N ASN A 170 -7.87 4.19 2.27
CA ASN A 170 -8.51 3.36 3.29
C ASN A 170 -9.92 2.97 2.85
#